data_AF-A0A973X9R9-F1
#
_entry.id   AF-A0A973X9R9-F1
#
_cell.length_a   1.000
_cell.length_b   1.000
_cell.length_c   1.000
_cell.angle_alpha   90.00
_cell.angle_beta   90.00
_cell.angle_gamma   90.00
#
_symmetry.space_group_name_H-M   'P 1'
#
loop_
_entity.id
_entity.type
_entity.pdbx_description
1 polymer ?
#
loop_
_entity_poly.entity_id
_entity_poly.type
_entity_poly.pdbx_seq_one_letter_code
_entity_poly.pdbx_strand_id
1 'polypeptide(L)'
;DHAMAACADADCVIQEAGGKGWTWNFYKPVIETALKRKLSIVAANVSTADVFKIAREGLAAALSTEVLRDFQLDQPLDAALFDKQKEAIDQGHCHMLPPTAFKGMVNAQVARDVWMAKTVREHAAHGLILLAGNGHVRKDIGVYHWLGSAERARTQALAYTEDEDEVPDSAVFDRNHRVERVERDDPCEAFAHRPQVQT
;
A
#
# COMPACT_ATOMS: atom_id res chain seq x y z
N ASP A 1 8.99 13.75 -8.08
CA ASP A 1 9.86 14.95 -8.07
C ASP A 1 9.91 15.69 -9.40
N HIS A 2 10.38 15.07 -10.51
CA HIS A 2 10.51 15.77 -11.80
C HIS A 2 9.19 16.41 -12.29
N ALA A 3 8.08 15.65 -12.30
CA ALA A 3 6.78 16.17 -12.71
C ALA A 3 6.33 17.39 -11.87
N MET A 4 6.54 17.35 -10.55
CA MET A 4 6.20 18.46 -9.65
C MET A 4 7.04 19.73 -9.89
N ALA A 5 8.26 19.57 -10.41
CA ALA A 5 9.15 20.70 -10.73
C ALA A 5 8.83 21.33 -12.10
N ALA A 6 8.35 20.52 -13.06
CA ALA A 6 8.10 20.94 -14.43
C ALA A 6 6.64 21.35 -14.71
N CYS A 7 5.69 20.85 -13.93
CA CYS A 7 4.26 21.07 -14.17
C CYS A 7 3.70 22.26 -13.38
N ALA A 8 2.84 23.03 -14.05
CA ALA A 8 2.15 24.17 -13.44
C ALA A 8 0.80 23.79 -12.78
N ASP A 9 0.22 22.64 -13.15
CA ASP A 9 -1.07 22.17 -12.67
C ASP A 9 -1.10 20.65 -12.46
N ALA A 10 -2.18 20.18 -11.84
CA ALA A 10 -2.35 18.77 -11.52
C ALA A 10 -2.56 17.89 -12.75
N ASP A 11 -3.15 18.41 -13.83
CA ASP A 11 -3.39 17.63 -15.05
C ASP A 11 -2.06 17.25 -15.73
N CYS A 12 -1.12 18.20 -15.80
CA CYS A 12 0.24 17.92 -16.24
C CYS A 12 0.93 16.88 -15.35
N VAL A 13 0.83 17.02 -14.03
CA VAL A 13 1.45 16.05 -13.09
C VAL A 13 0.86 14.65 -13.29
N ILE A 14 -0.46 14.54 -13.44
CA ILE A 14 -1.16 13.27 -13.69
C ILE A 14 -0.72 12.64 -15.01
N GLN A 15 -0.61 13.45 -16.07
CA GLN A 15 -0.16 12.99 -17.38
C GLN A 15 1.26 12.40 -17.30
N GLU A 16 2.19 13.09 -16.64
CA GLU A 16 3.57 12.64 -16.45
C GLU A 16 3.65 11.40 -15.54
N ALA A 17 2.81 11.31 -14.52
CA ALA A 17 2.76 10.16 -13.62
C ALA A 17 2.25 8.88 -14.31
N GLY A 18 1.39 9.01 -15.33
CA GLY A 18 0.83 7.88 -16.06
C GLY A 18 -0.04 6.98 -15.17
N GLY A 19 0.11 5.66 -15.27
CA GLY A 19 -0.55 4.71 -14.35
C GLY A 19 -2.05 4.48 -14.60
N LYS A 20 -2.36 3.50 -15.46
CA LYS A 20 -3.74 3.09 -15.79
C LYS A 20 -4.57 2.53 -14.61
N GLY A 21 -3.94 2.31 -13.45
CA GLY A 21 -4.56 1.74 -12.25
C GLY A 21 -5.15 2.76 -11.27
N TRP A 22 -5.04 4.06 -11.55
CA TRP A 22 -5.55 5.11 -10.66
C TRP A 22 -6.72 5.85 -11.30
N THR A 23 -7.81 6.01 -10.55
CA THR A 23 -8.88 6.94 -10.90
C THR A 23 -8.45 8.35 -10.51
N TRP A 24 -7.66 8.99 -11.39
CA TRP A 24 -6.97 10.26 -11.09
C TRP A 24 -7.87 11.40 -10.61
N ASN A 25 -9.15 11.41 -10.98
CA ASN A 25 -10.12 12.38 -10.49
C ASN A 25 -10.23 12.42 -8.96
N PHE A 26 -10.04 11.30 -8.27
CA PHE A 26 -10.06 11.27 -6.79
C PHE A 26 -8.79 11.86 -6.17
N TYR A 27 -7.68 11.89 -6.90
CA TYR A 27 -6.38 12.36 -6.41
C TYR A 27 -6.04 13.77 -6.88
N LYS A 28 -6.69 14.25 -7.95
CA LYS A 28 -6.48 15.59 -8.50
C LYS A 28 -6.55 16.70 -7.43
N PRO A 29 -7.57 16.75 -6.53
CA PRO A 29 -7.62 17.79 -5.49
C PRO A 29 -6.44 17.75 -4.50
N VAL A 30 -5.89 16.55 -4.24
CA VAL A 30 -4.70 16.37 -3.39
C VAL A 30 -3.47 16.94 -4.08
N ILE A 31 -3.30 16.66 -5.38
CA ILE A 31 -2.19 17.17 -6.18
C ILE A 31 -2.27 18.69 -6.33
N GLU A 32 -3.45 19.24 -6.61
CA GLU A 32 -3.69 20.69 -6.68
C GLU A 32 -3.34 21.37 -5.35
N THR A 33 -3.75 20.77 -4.23
CA THR A 33 -3.41 21.27 -2.89
C THR A 33 -1.91 21.25 -2.65
N ALA A 34 -1.22 20.17 -3.04
CA ALA A 34 0.22 20.06 -2.91
C ALA A 34 0.95 21.14 -3.74
N LEU A 35 0.57 21.32 -5.01
CA LEU A 35 1.13 22.37 -5.87
C LEU A 35 0.91 23.77 -5.28
N LYS A 36 -0.34 24.09 -4.89
CA LYS A 36 -0.69 25.39 -4.29
C LYS A 36 0.09 25.69 -3.02
N ARG A 37 0.33 24.68 -2.19
CA ARG A 37 1.06 24.80 -0.92
C ARG A 37 2.55 24.53 -1.05
N LYS A 38 3.06 24.27 -2.27
CA LYS A 38 4.45 23.91 -2.55
C LYS A 38 4.94 22.71 -1.71
N LEU A 39 4.07 21.71 -1.54
CA LEU A 39 4.40 20.45 -0.88
C LEU A 39 5.00 19.48 -1.90
N SER A 40 6.05 18.77 -1.51
CA SER A 40 6.64 17.71 -2.33
C SER A 40 5.74 16.46 -2.35
N ILE A 41 5.47 15.93 -3.54
CA ILE A 41 4.83 14.62 -3.72
C ILE A 41 5.92 13.60 -4.02
N VAL A 42 6.05 12.62 -3.13
CA VAL A 42 7.02 11.53 -3.23
C VAL A 42 6.29 10.24 -3.60
N ALA A 43 6.80 9.51 -4.59
CA ALA A 43 6.29 8.19 -4.95
C ALA A 43 6.77 7.18 -3.89
N ALA A 44 5.82 6.58 -3.16
CA ALA A 44 6.11 5.71 -2.02
C ALA A 44 5.90 4.23 -2.32
N ASN A 45 5.70 3.81 -3.58
CA ASN A 45 5.41 2.42 -3.92
C ASN A 45 6.53 1.78 -4.76
N VAL A 46 6.60 0.44 -4.69
CA VAL A 46 7.47 -0.37 -5.55
C VAL A 46 6.92 -0.36 -6.98
N SER A 47 7.81 -0.43 -7.98
CA SER A 47 7.39 -0.48 -9.38
C SER A 47 6.57 -1.75 -9.67
N THR A 48 5.63 -1.67 -10.62
CA THR A 48 4.84 -2.84 -11.02
C THR A 48 5.72 -3.99 -11.51
N ALA A 49 6.80 -3.69 -12.23
CA ALA A 49 7.75 -4.69 -12.70
C ALA A 49 8.45 -5.42 -11.53
N ASP A 50 8.89 -4.67 -10.53
CA ASP A 50 9.57 -5.24 -9.36
C ASP A 50 8.61 -6.04 -8.48
N VAL A 51 7.36 -5.58 -8.31
CA VAL A 51 6.31 -6.37 -7.66
C VAL A 51 6.13 -7.73 -8.33
N PHE A 52 6.00 -7.75 -9.67
CA PHE A 52 5.84 -9.01 -10.39
C PHE A 52 7.05 -9.92 -10.25
N LYS A 53 8.26 -9.35 -10.28
CA LYS A 53 9.50 -10.08 -10.04
C LYS A 53 9.53 -10.69 -8.63
N ILE A 54 9.22 -9.90 -7.61
CA ILE A 54 9.17 -10.31 -6.21
C ILE A 54 8.12 -11.41 -5.98
N ALA A 55 6.93 -11.30 -6.56
CA ALA A 55 5.90 -12.31 -6.42
C ALA A 55 6.33 -13.69 -6.96
N ARG A 56 7.18 -13.71 -7.99
CA ARG A 56 7.65 -14.94 -8.64
C ARG A 56 8.93 -15.49 -8.01
N GLU A 57 9.86 -14.61 -7.69
CA GLU A 57 11.26 -14.96 -7.37
C GLU A 57 11.62 -14.67 -5.90
N GLY A 58 10.77 -13.98 -5.15
CA GLY A 58 10.99 -13.60 -3.75
C GLY A 58 11.52 -12.17 -3.57
N LEU A 59 11.54 -11.70 -2.32
CA LEU A 59 11.86 -10.31 -1.95
C LEU A 59 13.23 -9.83 -2.49
N ALA A 60 14.25 -10.70 -2.42
CA ALA A 60 15.61 -10.40 -2.86
C ALA A 60 15.77 -10.22 -4.38
N ALA A 61 14.72 -10.52 -5.16
CA ALA A 61 14.78 -10.35 -6.60
C ALA A 61 14.79 -8.87 -7.04
N ALA A 62 14.24 -7.96 -6.23
CA ALA A 62 14.22 -6.53 -6.54
C ALA A 62 14.48 -5.60 -5.36
N LEU A 63 14.41 -6.07 -4.10
CA LEU A 63 14.85 -5.26 -2.96
C LEU A 63 16.38 -5.34 -2.80
N SER A 64 17.01 -4.22 -2.48
CA SER A 64 18.45 -4.18 -2.23
C SER A 64 18.82 -4.93 -0.95
N THR A 65 20.07 -5.39 -0.86
CA THR A 65 20.60 -6.07 0.35
C THR A 65 20.51 -5.19 1.59
N GLU A 66 20.67 -3.88 1.45
CA GLU A 66 20.49 -2.90 2.53
C GLU A 66 19.04 -2.89 3.03
N VAL A 67 18.06 -2.84 2.13
CA VAL A 67 16.63 -2.88 2.50
C VAL A 67 16.28 -4.21 3.17
N LEU A 68 16.75 -5.33 2.62
CA LEU A 68 16.49 -6.63 3.24
C LEU A 68 17.04 -6.69 4.66
N ARG A 69 18.27 -6.21 4.88
CA ARG A 69 18.91 -6.18 6.21
C ARG A 69 18.19 -5.25 7.18
N ASP A 70 17.86 -4.04 6.73
CA ASP A 70 17.26 -3.02 7.60
C ASP A 70 15.84 -3.38 8.07
N PHE A 71 15.12 -4.19 7.29
CA PHE A 71 13.78 -4.68 7.62
C PHE A 71 13.74 -6.16 7.99
N GLN A 72 14.90 -6.80 8.22
CA GLN A 72 15.02 -8.21 8.63
C GLN A 72 14.33 -9.21 7.68
N LEU A 73 14.39 -8.93 6.38
CA LEU A 73 13.82 -9.75 5.31
C LEU A 73 14.84 -10.68 4.65
N ASP A 74 16.03 -10.81 5.24
CA ASP A 74 17.01 -11.84 4.90
C ASP A 74 16.66 -13.22 5.51
N GLN A 75 15.64 -13.26 6.38
CA GLN A 75 15.11 -14.46 7.01
C GLN A 75 13.64 -14.68 6.60
N PRO A 76 13.07 -15.88 6.82
CA PRO A 76 11.65 -16.10 6.67
C PRO A 76 10.82 -15.11 7.49
N LEU A 77 9.70 -14.66 6.94
CA LEU A 77 8.76 -13.80 7.64
C LEU A 77 8.25 -14.51 8.91
N ASP A 78 8.01 -13.74 9.97
CA ASP A 78 7.30 -14.24 11.14
C ASP A 78 5.97 -14.91 10.72
N ALA A 79 5.68 -16.08 11.28
CA ALA A 79 4.55 -16.89 10.86
C ALA A 79 3.21 -16.18 11.10
N ALA A 80 3.08 -15.47 12.23
CA ALA A 80 1.86 -14.75 12.55
C ALA A 80 1.66 -13.54 11.61
N LEU A 81 2.73 -12.84 11.25
CA LEU A 81 2.67 -11.79 10.24
C LEU A 81 2.31 -12.34 8.86
N PHE A 82 2.89 -13.47 8.46
CA PHE A 82 2.56 -14.14 7.19
C PHE A 82 1.07 -14.51 7.14
N ASP A 83 0.54 -15.14 8.19
CA ASP A 83 -0.84 -15.60 8.24
C ASP A 83 -1.83 -14.43 8.21
N LYS A 84 -1.55 -13.33 8.92
CA LYS A 84 -2.39 -12.12 8.87
C LYS A 84 -2.38 -11.44 7.51
N GLN A 85 -1.21 -11.36 6.86
CA GLN A 85 -1.11 -10.84 5.49
C GLN A 85 -1.88 -11.73 4.52
N LYS A 86 -1.74 -13.05 4.64
CA LYS A 86 -2.47 -14.03 3.83
C LYS A 86 -3.99 -13.87 4.01
N GLU A 87 -4.49 -13.74 5.23
CA GLU A 87 -5.91 -13.53 5.51
C GLU A 87 -6.44 -12.24 4.89
N ALA A 88 -5.71 -11.12 5.07
CA ALA A 88 -6.08 -9.84 4.46
C ALA A 88 -6.11 -9.91 2.92
N ILE A 89 -5.16 -10.62 2.32
CA ILE A 89 -5.12 -10.87 0.88
C ILE A 89 -6.31 -11.72 0.45
N ASP A 90 -6.61 -12.80 1.18
CA ASP A 90 -7.69 -13.73 0.84
C ASP A 90 -9.06 -13.04 0.86
N GLN A 91 -9.34 -12.27 1.91
CA GLN A 91 -10.55 -11.44 2.03
C GLN A 91 -10.63 -10.41 0.90
N GLY A 92 -9.52 -9.71 0.60
CA GLY A 92 -9.45 -8.73 -0.48
C GLY A 92 -9.60 -9.31 -1.89
N HIS A 93 -9.54 -10.64 -2.03
CA HIS A 93 -9.77 -11.37 -3.28
C HIS A 93 -11.00 -12.29 -3.19
N CYS A 94 -11.92 -11.99 -2.27
CA CYS A 94 -13.19 -12.70 -2.09
C CYS A 94 -13.04 -14.22 -1.93
N HIS A 95 -11.95 -14.67 -1.31
CA HIS A 95 -11.60 -16.08 -1.13
C HIS A 95 -11.43 -16.89 -2.43
N MET A 96 -11.15 -16.21 -3.56
CA MET A 96 -11.05 -16.83 -4.88
C MET A 96 -9.60 -17.08 -5.34
N LEU A 97 -8.60 -16.78 -4.52
CA LEU A 97 -7.21 -17.02 -4.87
C LEU A 97 -6.84 -18.51 -4.75
N PRO A 98 -6.06 -19.06 -5.69
CA PRO A 98 -5.53 -20.40 -5.54
C PRO A 98 -4.48 -20.43 -4.39
N PRO A 99 -4.39 -21.52 -3.62
CA PRO A 99 -3.44 -21.61 -2.49
C PRO A 99 -1.98 -21.33 -2.85
N THR A 100 -1.57 -21.65 -4.07
CA THR A 100 -0.21 -21.44 -4.58
C THR A 100 0.14 -19.96 -4.78
N ALA A 101 -0.84 -19.06 -4.89
CA ALA A 101 -0.61 -17.63 -5.11
C ALA A 101 -0.22 -16.87 -3.83
N PHE A 102 -0.63 -17.37 -2.64
CA PHE A 102 -0.51 -16.59 -1.40
C PHE A 102 0.92 -16.18 -1.07
N LYS A 103 1.90 -17.08 -1.19
CA LYS A 103 3.30 -16.73 -0.87
C LYS A 103 3.80 -15.56 -1.73
N GLY A 104 3.53 -15.60 -3.03
CA GLY A 104 3.91 -14.52 -3.94
C GLY A 104 3.19 -13.21 -3.63
N MET A 105 1.88 -13.27 -3.36
CA MET A 105 1.08 -12.10 -2.99
C MET A 105 1.52 -11.48 -1.65
N VAL A 106 1.83 -12.30 -0.63
CA VAL A 106 2.36 -11.82 0.65
C VAL A 106 3.70 -11.13 0.45
N ASN A 107 4.63 -11.72 -0.30
CA ASN A 107 5.91 -11.07 -0.62
C ASN A 107 5.69 -9.72 -1.33
N ALA A 108 4.72 -9.66 -2.24
CA ALA A 108 4.38 -8.44 -2.95
C ALA A 108 3.77 -7.37 -2.03
N GLN A 109 2.92 -7.73 -1.06
CA GLN A 109 2.38 -6.78 -0.07
C GLN A 109 3.48 -6.28 0.87
N VAL A 110 4.29 -7.20 1.43
CA VAL A 110 5.43 -6.86 2.30
C VAL A 110 6.40 -5.92 1.60
N ALA A 111 6.75 -6.18 0.34
CA ALA A 111 7.66 -5.30 -0.41
C ALA A 111 7.11 -3.87 -0.55
N ARG A 112 5.81 -3.71 -0.81
CA ARG A 112 5.18 -2.39 -0.88
C ARG A 112 5.19 -1.70 0.47
N ASP A 113 4.82 -2.40 1.53
CA ASP A 113 4.76 -1.85 2.89
C ASP A 113 6.16 -1.42 3.38
N VAL A 114 7.18 -2.24 3.13
CA VAL A 114 8.57 -1.92 3.46
C VAL A 114 9.10 -0.74 2.64
N TRP A 115 8.77 -0.67 1.35
CA TRP A 115 9.17 0.46 0.53
C TRP A 115 8.50 1.76 0.99
N MET A 116 7.20 1.74 1.29
CA MET A 116 6.49 2.86 1.89
C MET A 116 7.11 3.25 3.24
N ALA A 117 7.41 2.28 4.11
CA ALA A 117 8.06 2.54 5.39
C ALA A 117 9.42 3.20 5.21
N LYS A 118 10.25 2.69 4.29
CA LYS A 118 11.53 3.31 3.92
C LYS A 118 11.33 4.76 3.47
N THR A 119 10.37 5.03 2.58
CA THR A 119 10.06 6.41 2.14
C THR A 119 9.64 7.30 3.31
N VAL A 120 8.83 6.80 4.25
CA VAL A 120 8.48 7.55 5.47
C VAL A 120 9.75 7.90 6.25
N ARG A 121 10.66 6.95 6.46
CA ARG A 121 11.92 7.18 7.20
C ARG A 121 12.82 8.23 6.56
N GLU A 122 12.87 8.25 5.23
CA GLU A 122 13.71 9.17 4.44
C GLU A 122 13.14 10.60 4.39
N HIS A 123 11.82 10.76 4.47
CA HIS A 123 11.17 12.05 4.18
C HIS A 123 10.37 12.65 5.35
N ALA A 124 10.18 11.94 6.47
CA ALA A 124 9.34 12.42 7.58
C ALA A 124 10.01 13.47 8.51
N ALA A 125 11.25 13.89 8.25
CA ALA A 125 11.98 14.85 9.10
C ALA A 125 11.21 16.17 9.34
N HIS A 126 10.41 16.62 8.36
CA HIS A 126 9.58 17.82 8.45
C HIS A 126 8.08 17.53 8.53
N GLY A 127 7.71 16.28 8.86
CA GLY A 127 6.34 15.78 8.77
C GLY A 127 6.02 15.25 7.37
N LEU A 128 5.19 14.21 7.32
CA LEU A 128 4.78 13.54 6.09
C LEU A 128 3.36 12.97 6.25
N ILE A 129 2.59 12.99 5.17
CA ILE A 129 1.31 12.27 5.07
C ILE A 129 1.48 11.19 4.01
N LEU A 130 1.33 9.93 4.42
CA LEU A 130 1.27 8.81 3.50
C LEU A 130 -0.20 8.57 3.12
N LEU A 131 -0.52 8.73 1.85
CA LEU A 131 -1.81 8.35 1.29
C LEU A 131 -1.69 6.96 0.66
N ALA A 132 -2.33 5.96 1.28
CA ALA A 132 -2.31 4.57 0.83
C ALA A 132 -3.66 3.89 1.13
N GLY A 133 -3.91 2.73 0.53
CA GLY A 133 -5.12 1.95 0.81
C GLY A 133 -5.17 1.47 2.27
N ASN A 134 -6.37 1.26 2.81
CA ASN A 134 -6.57 0.92 4.23
C ASN A 134 -5.75 -0.30 4.69
N GLY A 135 -5.56 -1.32 3.82
CA GLY A 135 -4.72 -2.47 4.13
C GLY A 135 -3.26 -2.10 4.44
N HIS A 136 -2.70 -1.11 3.74
CA HIS A 136 -1.32 -0.65 3.91
C HIS A 136 -1.14 0.24 5.16
N VAL A 137 -2.18 0.90 5.64
CA VAL A 137 -2.08 1.78 6.83
C VAL A 137 -2.44 1.06 8.13
N ARG A 138 -2.75 -0.24 8.08
CA ARG A 138 -2.99 -1.07 9.26
C ARG A 138 -1.77 -1.13 10.18
N LYS A 139 -1.99 -1.00 11.49
CA LYS A 139 -0.95 -1.04 12.52
C LYS A 139 -0.31 -2.41 12.72
N ASP A 140 -1.04 -3.48 12.42
CA ASP A 140 -0.63 -4.85 12.72
C ASP A 140 0.20 -5.49 11.59
N ILE A 141 -0.07 -5.16 10.33
CA ILE A 141 0.59 -5.78 9.16
C ILE A 141 1.14 -4.80 8.11
N GLY A 142 0.63 -3.57 8.07
CA GLY A 142 0.96 -2.58 7.04
C GLY A 142 2.23 -1.78 7.36
N VAL A 143 2.36 -0.60 6.77
CA VAL A 143 3.53 0.28 6.89
C VAL A 143 3.93 0.55 8.33
N TYR A 144 2.96 0.78 9.23
CA TYR A 144 3.23 1.04 10.64
C TYR A 144 3.96 -0.12 11.34
N HIS A 145 3.67 -1.37 10.94
CA HIS A 145 4.39 -2.55 11.42
C HIS A 145 5.88 -2.49 11.08
N TRP A 146 6.27 -1.84 9.98
CA TRP A 146 7.67 -1.79 9.53
C TRP A 146 8.45 -0.59 10.06
N LEU A 147 7.80 0.33 10.77
CA LEU A 147 8.45 1.46 11.42
C LEU A 147 9.14 1.06 12.74
N GLY A 148 10.25 1.72 13.07
CA GLY A 148 10.91 1.58 14.37
C GLY A 148 10.10 2.22 15.51
N SER A 149 10.43 1.90 16.76
CA SER A 149 9.68 2.38 17.95
C SER A 149 9.56 3.91 18.03
N ALA A 150 10.65 4.64 17.75
CA ALA A 150 10.67 6.10 17.77
C ALA A 150 9.84 6.74 16.63
N GLU A 151 9.73 6.04 15.49
CA GLU A 151 8.91 6.47 14.35
C GLU A 151 7.43 6.20 14.65
N ARG A 152 7.11 5.00 15.14
CA ARG A 152 5.77 4.60 15.59
C ARG A 152 5.20 5.54 16.66
N ALA A 153 6.04 5.96 17.63
CA ALA A 153 5.63 6.88 18.69
C ALA A 153 5.17 8.26 18.20
N ARG A 154 5.51 8.63 16.96
CA ARG A 154 5.14 9.90 16.32
C ARG A 154 4.24 9.71 15.10
N THR A 155 3.79 8.48 14.85
CA THR A 155 2.95 8.14 13.70
C THR A 155 1.53 7.84 14.17
N GLN A 156 0.53 8.35 13.46
CA GLN A 156 -0.87 7.98 13.63
C GLN A 156 -1.39 7.32 12.35
N ALA A 157 -2.08 6.20 12.50
CA ALA A 157 -2.77 5.49 11.42
C ALA A 157 -4.24 5.90 11.38
N LEU A 158 -4.68 6.47 10.25
CA LEU A 158 -6.05 6.88 10.02
C LEU A 158 -6.63 6.06 8.87
N ALA A 159 -7.81 5.49 9.08
CA ALA A 159 -8.58 4.80 8.05
C ALA A 159 -9.82 5.60 7.65
N TYR A 160 -10.26 5.37 6.42
CA TYR A 160 -11.56 5.81 5.91
C TYR A 160 -12.31 4.59 5.39
N THR A 161 -13.35 4.14 6.08
CA THR A 161 -14.14 2.95 5.72
C THR A 161 -15.58 3.30 5.42
N GLU A 162 -16.29 2.45 4.68
CA GLU A 162 -17.72 2.64 4.43
C GLU A 162 -18.54 2.19 5.65
N ASP A 163 -19.76 2.71 5.81
CA ASP A 163 -20.56 2.55 7.05
C ASP A 163 -20.97 1.11 7.41
N GLU A 164 -20.95 0.18 6.45
CA GLU A 164 -21.27 -1.23 6.69
C GLU A 164 -20.04 -2.14 6.74
N ASP A 165 -18.84 -1.59 6.52
CA ASP A 165 -17.63 -2.37 6.69
C ASP A 165 -17.47 -2.70 8.17
N GLU A 166 -17.31 -3.99 8.50
CA GLU A 166 -16.86 -4.38 9.83
C GLU A 166 -15.48 -3.75 10.06
N VAL A 167 -15.45 -2.75 10.92
CA VAL A 167 -14.21 -2.09 11.30
C VAL A 167 -13.44 -3.07 12.18
N PRO A 168 -12.23 -3.52 11.79
CA PRO A 168 -11.39 -4.29 12.68
C PRO A 168 -11.18 -3.53 13.98
N ASP A 169 -11.02 -4.24 15.09
CA ASP A 169 -10.82 -3.69 16.44
C ASP A 169 -9.92 -2.44 16.42
N SER A 170 -10.20 -1.48 17.30
CA SER A 170 -9.42 -0.27 17.60
C SER A 170 -7.89 -0.46 17.68
N ALA A 171 -7.42 -1.71 17.78
CA ALA A 171 -6.04 -2.12 17.62
C ALA A 171 -5.41 -1.86 16.22
N VAL A 172 -6.21 -1.78 15.15
CA VAL A 172 -5.69 -1.76 13.76
C VAL A 172 -5.46 -0.34 13.22
N PHE A 173 -6.20 0.66 13.70
CA PHE A 173 -6.04 2.08 13.36
C PHE A 173 -6.18 2.96 14.60
N ASP A 174 -5.50 4.11 14.65
CA ASP A 174 -5.69 5.07 15.75
C ASP A 174 -7.02 5.82 15.62
N ARG A 175 -7.49 6.02 14.38
CA ARG A 175 -8.80 6.58 14.08
C ARG A 175 -9.39 5.93 12.84
N ASN A 176 -10.69 5.69 12.85
CA ASN A 176 -11.43 5.33 11.65
C ASN A 176 -12.55 6.35 11.39
N HIS A 177 -12.54 6.94 10.20
CA HIS A 177 -13.55 7.86 9.70
C HIS A 177 -14.51 7.10 8.81
N ARG A 178 -15.77 6.97 9.24
CA ARG A 178 -16.77 6.35 8.39
C ARG A 178 -17.32 7.34 7.37
N VAL A 179 -17.43 6.87 6.13
CA VAL A 179 -17.96 7.61 5.00
C VAL A 179 -19.16 6.88 4.43
N GLU A 180 -20.02 7.64 3.75
CA GLU A 180 -21.13 7.06 3.00
C GLU A 180 -20.59 6.09 1.94
N ARG A 181 -21.27 4.96 1.78
CA ARG A 181 -20.91 3.99 0.76
C ARG A 181 -21.04 4.62 -0.63
N VAL A 182 -20.03 4.39 -1.46
CA VAL A 182 -20.13 4.70 -2.89
C VAL A 182 -20.87 3.56 -3.59
N GLU A 183 -21.97 3.89 -4.28
CA GLU A 183 -22.65 2.93 -5.16
C GLU A 183 -21.72 2.49 -6.30
N ARG A 184 -21.53 1.17 -6.42
CA ARG A 184 -20.67 0.52 -7.42
C ARG A 184 -21.07 -0.95 -7.58
N ASP A 185 -20.69 -1.53 -8.71
CA ASP A 185 -20.82 -2.96 -8.95
C ASP A 185 -20.02 -3.76 -7.91
N ASP A 186 -20.44 -5.00 -7.67
CA ASP A 186 -19.74 -5.90 -6.75
C ASP A 186 -18.29 -6.12 -7.22
N PRO A 187 -17.28 -5.72 -6.43
CA PRO A 187 -15.88 -5.92 -6.81
C PRO A 187 -15.50 -7.40 -6.92
N CYS A 188 -16.24 -8.32 -6.30
CA CYS A 188 -16.00 -9.76 -6.37
C CYS A 188 -16.31 -10.36 -7.75
N GLU A 189 -17.19 -9.75 -8.54
CA GLU A 189 -17.52 -10.20 -9.90
C GLU A 189 -16.29 -10.18 -10.82
N ALA A 190 -15.32 -9.29 -10.56
CA ALA A 190 -14.05 -9.25 -11.28
C ALA A 190 -13.21 -10.54 -11.12
N PHE A 191 -13.45 -11.32 -10.07
CA PHE A 191 -12.76 -12.58 -9.80
C PHE A 191 -13.54 -13.82 -10.28
N ALA A 192 -14.87 -13.73 -10.37
CA ALA A 192 -15.75 -14.83 -10.76
C ALA A 192 -15.46 -15.40 -12.17
N HIS A 193 -14.86 -14.61 -13.06
CA HIS A 193 -14.57 -15.00 -14.44
C HIS A 193 -13.13 -15.45 -14.72
N ARG A 194 -12.28 -15.60 -13.70
CA ARG A 194 -10.92 -16.12 -13.90
C ARG A 194 -10.94 -17.66 -13.91
N PRO A 195 -10.51 -18.33 -15.00
CA PRO A 195 -10.42 -19.79 -14.99
C PRO A 195 -9.50 -20.23 -13.85
N GLN A 196 -10.00 -21.11 -12.99
CA GLN A 196 -9.18 -21.75 -11.96
C GLN A 196 -8.03 -22.46 -12.68
N VAL A 197 -6.81 -21.99 -12.46
CA VAL A 197 -5.62 -22.69 -12.95
C VAL A 197 -5.53 -23.98 -12.13
N GLN A 198 -5.95 -25.09 -12.76
CA GLN A 198 -5.76 -26.41 -12.21
C GLN A 198 -4.25 -26.65 -12.02
N THR A 199 -3.91 -27.08 -10.81
CA THR A 199 -2.56 -27.36 -10.30
C THR A 199 -1.79 -28.37 -11.12
#